data_AF-A0A945X9S5-F1
#
_entry.id   AF-A0A945X9S5-F1
#
_cell.length_a   1.000
_cell.length_b   1.000
_cell.length_c   1.000
_cell.angle_alpha   90.00
_cell.angle_beta   90.00
_cell.angle_gamma   90.00
#
_symmetry.space_group_name_H-M   'P 1'
#
loop_
_entity.id
_entity.type
_entity.pdbx_description
1 polymer ?
#
loop_
_entity_poly.entity_id
_entity_poly.type
_entity_poly.pdbx_seq_one_letter_code
_entity_poly.pdbx_strand_id
1 'polypeptide(L)'
;MASQEPREVAGLGRPETPAEKHDRVTKARAERRARQTTRNLVWSLLTSLGIVALLIIVVVRPDNTLVESVDYHSVAAEISDELPGRAVVPQLSEQWSANRAGISQEPGASVTWSLGLLGPESSYVFLDQGFSADASWVALPTDRAAS
;
A
#
# COMPACT_ATOMS: atom_id res chain seq x y z
N MET A 1 25.58 32.31 -59.80
CA MET A 1 24.72 31.88 -58.68
C MET A 1 23.49 31.25 -59.29
N ALA A 2 23.37 29.92 -59.24
CA ALA A 2 22.26 29.22 -59.87
C ALA A 2 20.99 29.50 -59.04
N SER A 3 20.00 30.14 -59.66
CA SER A 3 18.66 30.31 -59.10
C SER A 3 18.04 28.94 -58.91
N GLN A 4 17.92 28.49 -57.67
CA GLN A 4 17.30 27.21 -57.35
C GLN A 4 15.81 27.29 -57.70
N GLU A 5 15.38 26.53 -58.71
CA GLU A 5 13.98 26.50 -59.16
C GLU A 5 13.05 26.13 -57.98
N PRO A 6 11.88 26.79 -57.87
CA PRO A 6 10.99 26.57 -56.74
C PRO A 6 10.43 25.13 -56.79
N ARG A 7 10.89 24.30 -55.84
CA ARG A 7 10.49 22.89 -55.69
C ARG A 7 8.98 22.79 -55.47
N GLU A 8 8.36 21.77 -56.06
CA GLU A 8 6.98 21.39 -55.75
C GLU A 8 6.90 20.84 -54.31
N VAL A 9 6.17 21.52 -53.41
CA VAL A 9 6.15 21.16 -51.96
C VAL A 9 4.76 20.75 -51.46
N ALA A 10 3.77 20.62 -52.34
CA ALA A 10 2.38 20.37 -51.95
C ALA A 10 1.60 19.42 -52.87
N GLY A 11 2.28 18.68 -53.76
CA GLY A 11 1.62 17.78 -54.71
C GLY A 11 0.71 18.47 -55.73
N LEU A 12 0.89 19.79 -55.93
CA LEU A 12 0.05 20.63 -56.79
C LEU A 12 0.41 20.53 -58.29
N GLY A 13 1.44 19.75 -58.65
CA GLY A 13 1.96 19.67 -60.03
C GLY A 13 2.50 21.01 -60.57
N ARG A 14 2.72 21.97 -59.67
CA ARG A 14 3.30 23.29 -59.92
C ARG A 14 4.00 23.80 -58.66
N PRO A 15 4.94 24.75 -58.79
CA PRO A 15 5.51 25.44 -57.64
C PRO A 15 4.41 26.09 -56.78
N GLU A 16 4.45 25.85 -55.46
CA GLU A 16 3.51 26.46 -54.51
C GLU A 16 3.68 27.99 -54.55
N THR A 17 2.60 28.73 -54.77
CA THR A 17 2.66 30.19 -54.76
C THR A 17 2.89 30.71 -53.32
N PRO A 18 3.49 31.90 -53.13
CA PRO A 18 3.69 32.46 -51.80
C PRO A 18 2.41 32.58 -50.97
N ALA A 19 1.27 32.83 -51.62
CA ALA A 19 -0.05 32.93 -51.00
C ALA A 19 -0.55 31.56 -50.48
N GLU A 20 -0.49 30.51 -51.31
CA GLU A 20 -0.90 29.15 -50.91
C GLU A 20 -0.05 28.62 -49.73
N LYS A 21 1.26 28.93 -49.73
CA LYS A 21 2.14 28.60 -48.61
C LYS A 21 1.74 29.33 -47.33
N HIS A 22 1.37 30.61 -47.43
CA HIS A 22 0.91 31.39 -46.29
C HIS A 22 -0.36 30.77 -45.68
N ASP A 23 -1.34 30.45 -46.51
CA ASP A 23 -2.63 29.89 -46.09
C ASP A 23 -2.48 28.49 -45.47
N ARG A 24 -1.60 27.66 -46.03
CA ARG A 24 -1.28 26.36 -45.43
C ARG A 24 -0.62 26.51 -44.07
N VAL A 25 0.34 27.42 -43.95
CA VAL A 25 1.08 27.65 -42.71
C VAL A 25 0.19 28.26 -41.64
N THR A 26 -0.72 29.18 -41.98
CA THR A 26 -1.68 29.76 -41.02
C THR A 26 -2.66 28.70 -40.53
N LYS A 27 -3.21 27.86 -41.42
CA LYS A 27 -4.08 26.74 -41.06
C LYS A 27 -3.36 25.73 -40.15
N ALA A 28 -2.14 25.32 -40.51
CA ALA A 28 -1.34 24.41 -39.70
C ALA A 28 -0.97 25.00 -38.33
N ARG A 29 -0.67 26.31 -38.24
CA ARG A 29 -0.42 27.01 -36.97
C ARG A 29 -1.69 27.11 -36.11
N ALA A 30 -2.86 27.32 -36.71
CA ALA A 30 -4.14 27.36 -36.00
C ALA A 30 -4.48 25.99 -35.39
N GLU A 31 -4.36 24.93 -36.18
CA GLU A 31 -4.58 23.56 -35.71
C GLU A 31 -3.57 23.14 -34.63
N ARG A 32 -2.30 23.56 -34.77
CA ARG A 32 -1.26 23.26 -33.76
C ARG A 32 -1.51 23.97 -32.44
N ARG A 33 -1.96 25.23 -32.47
CA ARG A 33 -2.41 25.97 -31.27
C ARG A 33 -3.65 25.35 -30.63
N ALA A 34 -4.61 24.91 -31.44
CA ALA A 34 -5.82 24.24 -30.94
C ALA A 34 -5.53 22.91 -30.22
N ARG A 35 -4.43 22.23 -30.59
CA ARG A 35 -3.97 20.97 -29.96
C ARG A 35 -2.96 21.19 -28.82
N GLN A 36 -2.57 22.43 -28.55
CA GLN A 36 -1.45 22.74 -27.67
C GLN A 36 -1.87 22.63 -26.19
N THR A 37 -1.77 21.38 -25.71
CA THR A 37 -1.32 20.90 -24.40
C THR A 37 -1.97 21.41 -23.12
N THR A 38 -2.42 22.65 -22.95
CA THR A 38 -3.01 23.11 -21.68
C THR A 38 -4.30 22.37 -21.37
N ARG A 39 -5.16 22.19 -22.37
CA ARG A 39 -6.38 21.40 -22.23
C ARG A 39 -6.07 19.94 -21.90
N ASN A 40 -5.12 19.33 -22.60
CA ASN A 40 -4.73 17.93 -22.36
C ASN A 40 -4.03 17.76 -21.01
N LEU A 41 -3.26 18.76 -20.57
CA LEU A 41 -2.63 18.80 -19.26
C LEU A 41 -3.69 18.84 -18.17
N VAL A 42 -4.68 19.73 -18.28
CA VAL A 42 -5.82 19.81 -17.36
C VAL A 42 -6.58 18.48 -17.32
N TRP A 43 -6.87 17.88 -18.48
CA TRP A 43 -7.49 16.56 -18.52
C TRP A 43 -6.65 15.48 -17.85
N SER A 44 -5.35 15.42 -18.12
CA SER A 44 -4.46 14.44 -17.47
C SER A 44 -4.37 14.63 -15.95
N LEU A 45 -4.39 15.88 -15.48
CA LEU A 45 -4.36 16.21 -14.07
C LEU A 45 -5.66 15.78 -13.37
N LEU A 46 -6.81 16.07 -13.99
CA LEU A 46 -8.12 15.63 -13.50
C LEU A 46 -8.23 14.11 -13.48
N THR A 47 -7.76 13.43 -14.51
CA THR A 47 -7.74 11.95 -14.55
C THR A 47 -6.88 11.38 -13.43
N SER A 48 -5.69 11.93 -13.21
CA SER A 48 -4.80 11.51 -12.11
C SER A 48 -5.45 11.71 -10.74
N LEU A 49 -5.99 12.91 -10.48
CA LEU A 49 -6.71 13.20 -9.23
C LEU A 49 -7.94 12.31 -9.05
N GLY A 50 -8.66 11.99 -10.13
CA GLY A 50 -9.79 11.06 -10.11
C GLY A 50 -9.37 9.65 -9.69
N ILE A 51 -8.23 9.15 -10.18
CA ILE A 51 -7.68 7.87 -9.75
C ILE A 51 -7.28 7.91 -8.26
N VAL A 52 -6.61 8.97 -7.82
CA VAL A 52 -6.26 9.14 -6.40
C VAL A 52 -7.51 9.19 -5.53
N ALA A 53 -8.54 9.93 -5.91
CA ALA A 53 -9.80 10.00 -5.17
C ALA A 53 -10.50 8.63 -5.11
N LEU A 54 -10.52 7.89 -6.22
CA LEU A 54 -11.03 6.52 -6.25
C LEU A 54 -10.25 5.61 -5.29
N LEU A 55 -8.92 5.69 -5.30
CA LEU A 55 -8.08 4.92 -4.38
C LEU A 55 -8.36 5.30 -2.94
N ILE A 56 -8.52 6.59 -2.60
CA ILE A 56 -8.89 7.01 -1.25
C ILE A 56 -10.20 6.34 -0.85
N ILE A 57 -11.26 6.44 -1.67
CA ILE A 57 -12.57 5.83 -1.38
C ILE A 57 -12.48 4.32 -1.18
N VAL A 58 -11.71 3.62 -2.03
CA VAL A 58 -11.54 2.15 -1.95
C VAL A 58 -10.68 1.73 -0.77
N VAL A 59 -9.65 2.51 -0.45
CA VAL A 59 -8.65 2.18 0.58
C VAL A 59 -9.10 2.63 1.97
N VAL A 60 -10.08 3.55 2.12
CA VAL A 60 -10.61 3.96 3.43
C VAL A 60 -10.95 2.71 4.22
N ARG A 61 -10.05 2.37 5.14
CA ARG A 61 -10.28 1.34 6.11
C ARG A 61 -11.18 1.99 7.15
N PRO A 62 -12.37 1.43 7.45
CA PRO A 62 -13.17 1.96 8.54
C PRO A 62 -12.29 2.04 9.79
N ASP A 63 -12.25 3.21 10.43
CA ASP A 63 -11.55 3.45 11.70
C ASP A 63 -12.16 2.66 12.86
N ASN A 64 -13.14 1.81 12.56
CA ASN A 64 -13.53 0.70 13.41
C ASN A 64 -12.35 -0.28 13.46
N THR A 65 -11.31 0.08 14.20
CA THR A 65 -10.64 -0.87 15.06
C THR A 65 -11.69 -1.39 16.04
N LEU A 66 -12.59 -2.25 15.56
CA LEU A 66 -12.98 -3.39 16.39
C LEU A 66 -11.69 -4.17 16.50
N VAL A 67 -10.81 -3.71 17.39
CA VAL A 67 -9.96 -4.64 18.08
C VAL A 67 -10.95 -5.52 18.80
N GLU A 68 -11.34 -6.62 18.15
CA GLU A 68 -12.20 -7.61 18.77
C GLU A 68 -11.46 -8.01 20.03
N SER A 69 -12.03 -7.66 21.18
CA SER A 69 -11.45 -8.00 22.45
C SER A 69 -11.51 -9.51 22.56
N VAL A 70 -10.37 -10.16 22.46
CA VAL A 70 -10.27 -11.61 22.60
C VAL A 70 -10.31 -11.95 24.09
N ASP A 71 -11.26 -12.77 24.50
CA ASP A 71 -11.23 -13.37 25.84
C ASP A 71 -10.15 -14.46 25.88
N TYR A 72 -8.92 -14.02 26.18
CA TYR A 72 -7.78 -14.91 26.22
C TYR A 72 -7.84 -15.95 27.35
N HIS A 73 -8.69 -15.75 28.36
CA HIS A 73 -8.91 -16.75 29.41
C HIS A 73 -9.67 -17.96 28.87
N SER A 74 -10.74 -17.73 28.11
CA SER A 74 -11.48 -18.81 27.45
C SER A 74 -10.64 -19.48 26.37
N VAL A 75 -9.91 -18.71 25.55
CA VAL A 75 -8.99 -19.30 24.55
C VAL A 75 -7.95 -20.19 25.22
N ALA A 76 -7.32 -19.74 26.31
CA ALA A 76 -6.34 -20.54 27.05
C ALA A 76 -6.93 -21.83 27.64
N ALA A 77 -8.21 -21.79 28.02
CA ALA A 77 -8.93 -22.97 28.51
C ALA A 77 -9.29 -23.93 27.37
N GLU A 78 -9.66 -23.42 26.20
CA GLU A 78 -10.00 -24.23 25.03
C GLU A 78 -8.79 -25.02 24.49
N ILE A 79 -7.63 -24.37 24.43
CA ILE A 79 -6.40 -24.98 23.90
C ILE A 79 -5.63 -25.81 24.93
N SER A 80 -6.11 -25.94 26.18
CA SER A 80 -5.31 -26.53 27.27
C SER A 80 -4.87 -27.96 26.99
N ASP A 81 -5.69 -28.70 26.24
CA ASP A 81 -5.43 -30.09 25.86
C ASP A 81 -4.47 -30.21 24.67
N GLU A 82 -4.28 -29.13 23.91
CA GLU A 82 -3.34 -29.05 22.79
C GLU A 82 -1.92 -28.66 23.25
N LEU A 83 -1.81 -28.10 24.45
CA LEU A 83 -0.55 -27.65 25.01
C LEU A 83 0.17 -28.75 25.80
N PRO A 84 1.50 -28.89 25.67
CA PRO A 84 2.29 -29.79 26.51
C PRO A 84 2.30 -29.43 28.01
N GLY A 85 1.78 -28.26 28.38
CA GLY A 85 1.71 -27.77 29.75
C GLY A 85 0.75 -26.58 29.88
N ARG A 86 0.72 -25.96 31.06
CA ARG A 86 -0.20 -24.85 31.34
C ARG A 86 0.22 -23.56 30.61
N ALA A 87 -0.72 -22.97 29.88
CA ALA A 87 -0.58 -21.62 29.32
C ALA A 87 -0.44 -20.57 30.43
N VAL A 88 0.44 -19.60 30.22
CA VAL A 88 0.55 -18.40 31.05
C VAL A 88 -0.65 -17.50 30.75
N VAL A 89 -1.44 -17.25 31.80
CA VAL A 89 -2.63 -16.41 31.74
C VAL A 89 -2.50 -15.35 32.84
N PRO A 90 -2.02 -14.14 32.51
CA PRO A 90 -1.85 -13.08 33.50
C PRO A 90 -3.20 -12.61 34.06
N GLN A 91 -3.20 -12.18 35.32
CA GLN A 91 -4.35 -11.51 35.93
C GLN A 91 -4.13 -10.00 35.78
N LEU A 92 -4.91 -9.37 34.91
CA LEU A 92 -4.79 -7.95 34.58
C LEU A 92 -6.02 -7.18 35.08
N SER A 93 -5.86 -5.87 35.29
CA SER A 93 -7.01 -5.01 35.59
C SER A 93 -7.92 -4.85 34.36
N GLU A 94 -9.15 -4.38 34.56
CA GLU A 94 -10.13 -4.13 33.49
C GLU A 94 -9.67 -3.10 32.43
N GLN A 95 -8.56 -2.39 32.69
CA GLN A 95 -7.96 -1.46 31.76
C GLN A 95 -7.17 -2.14 30.64
N TRP A 96 -6.98 -3.46 30.74
CA TRP A 96 -6.28 -4.27 29.74
C TRP A 96 -7.28 -5.08 28.93
N SER A 97 -7.03 -5.15 27.63
CA SER A 97 -7.72 -6.06 26.72
C SER A 97 -6.70 -6.86 25.91
N ALA A 98 -7.14 -7.96 25.29
CA ALA A 98 -6.31 -8.69 24.35
C ALA A 98 -6.86 -8.52 22.93
N ASN A 99 -5.96 -8.36 21.97
CA ASN A 99 -6.30 -8.35 20.54
C ASN A 99 -5.87 -9.63 19.82
N ARG A 100 -5.20 -10.53 20.54
CA ARG A 100 -4.66 -11.78 20.05
C ARG A 100 -4.48 -12.76 21.19
N ALA A 101 -4.96 -13.98 20.99
CA ALA A 101 -4.63 -15.14 21.79
C ALA A 101 -4.65 -16.37 20.89
N GLY A 102 -3.65 -17.24 20.98
CA GLY A 102 -3.64 -18.48 20.20
C GLY A 102 -2.31 -19.20 20.21
N ILE A 103 -2.29 -20.37 19.59
CA ILE A 103 -1.08 -21.17 19.40
C ILE A 103 -0.52 -21.03 17.99
N SER A 104 0.80 -21.08 17.89
CA SER A 104 1.53 -21.12 16.62
C SER A 104 2.64 -22.16 16.69
N GLN A 105 3.16 -22.56 15.53
CA GLN A 105 4.38 -23.35 15.44
C GLN A 105 5.50 -22.42 15.00
N GLU A 106 6.54 -22.31 15.82
CA GLU A 106 7.69 -21.45 15.55
C GLU A 106 8.98 -22.27 15.51
N PRO A 107 9.97 -21.89 14.71
CA PRO A 107 11.26 -22.56 14.71
C PRO A 107 11.87 -22.59 16.11
N GLY A 108 12.29 -23.77 16.54
CA GLY A 108 12.90 -23.97 17.86
C GLY A 108 11.91 -24.23 19.00
N ALA A 109 10.58 -24.23 18.76
CA ALA A 109 9.58 -24.67 19.73
C ALA A 109 8.57 -25.63 19.09
N SER A 110 8.01 -26.57 19.86
CA SER A 110 6.99 -27.48 19.31
C SER A 110 5.64 -26.77 19.17
N VAL A 111 5.33 -25.90 20.14
CA VAL A 111 4.14 -25.04 20.16
C VAL A 111 4.50 -23.76 20.89
N THR A 112 4.09 -22.60 20.37
CA THR A 112 4.17 -21.31 21.05
C THR A 112 2.76 -20.84 21.38
N TRP A 113 2.52 -20.51 22.65
CA TRP A 113 1.33 -19.77 23.09
C TRP A 113 1.63 -18.28 23.04
N SER A 114 0.82 -17.52 22.29
CA SER A 114 1.04 -16.09 22.04
C SER A 114 -0.14 -15.25 22.51
N LEU A 115 0.16 -14.16 23.21
CA LEU A 115 -0.80 -13.17 23.72
C LEU A 115 -0.40 -11.76 23.28
N GLY A 116 -1.33 -11.04 22.67
CA GLY A 116 -1.22 -9.61 22.38
C GLY A 116 -2.14 -8.83 23.29
N LEU A 117 -1.57 -8.01 24.17
CA LEU A 117 -2.26 -7.26 25.20
C LEU A 117 -2.17 -5.76 24.90
N LEU A 118 -3.29 -5.07 25.03
CA LEU A 118 -3.42 -3.63 24.93
C LEU A 118 -3.72 -3.07 26.31
N GLY A 119 -2.92 -2.10 26.73
CA GLY A 119 -3.06 -1.46 28.03
C GLY A 119 -3.36 0.04 27.92
N PRO A 120 -3.39 0.74 29.07
CA PRO A 120 -3.52 2.19 29.13
C PRO A 120 -2.47 2.91 28.26
N GLU A 121 -2.77 4.15 27.88
CA GLU A 121 -1.83 5.04 27.17
C GLU A 121 -1.30 4.48 25.83
N SER A 122 -2.13 3.68 25.13
CA SER A 122 -1.74 3.01 23.88
C SER A 122 -0.54 2.07 24.06
N SER A 123 -0.37 1.51 25.25
CA SER A 123 0.65 0.49 25.50
C SER A 123 0.27 -0.84 24.86
N TYR A 124 1.28 -1.54 24.37
CA TYR A 124 1.16 -2.88 23.81
C TYR A 124 2.19 -3.79 24.46
N VAL A 125 1.74 -4.94 24.93
CA VAL A 125 2.60 -6.00 25.48
C VAL A 125 2.35 -7.27 24.68
N PHE A 126 3.43 -7.89 24.24
CA PHE A 126 3.39 -9.17 23.58
C PHE A 126 4.06 -10.22 24.46
N LEU A 127 3.40 -11.36 24.64
CA LEU A 127 3.90 -12.47 25.45
C LEU A 127 3.87 -13.73 24.60
N ASP A 128 5.03 -14.37 24.50
CA ASP A 128 5.17 -15.70 23.92
C ASP A 128 5.66 -16.69 24.96
N GLN A 129 5.07 -17.88 24.95
CA GLN A 129 5.48 -19.02 25.74
C GLN A 129 5.73 -20.20 24.81
N GLY A 130 7.01 -20.49 24.56
CA GLY A 130 7.43 -21.67 23.81
C GLY A 130 7.43 -22.92 24.69
N PHE A 131 6.72 -23.96 24.25
CA PHE A 131 6.77 -25.29 24.86
C PHE A 131 7.81 -26.16 24.13
N SER A 132 8.57 -26.91 24.92
CA SER A 132 9.70 -27.72 24.42
C SER A 132 10.68 -26.89 23.57
N ALA A 133 10.86 -25.62 23.95
CA ALA A 133 11.68 -24.67 23.20
C ALA A 133 13.18 -24.92 23.42
N ASP A 134 13.98 -24.78 22.36
CA ASP A 134 15.43 -24.80 22.40
C ASP A 134 16.04 -23.38 22.45
N ALA A 135 17.37 -23.29 22.52
CA ALA A 135 18.07 -22.02 22.63
C ALA A 135 17.88 -21.12 21.38
N SER A 136 17.59 -21.70 20.22
CA SER A 136 17.36 -20.93 18.98
C SER A 136 16.04 -20.17 19.03
N TRP A 137 15.04 -20.70 19.71
CA TRP A 137 13.73 -20.06 19.86
C TRP A 137 13.83 -18.69 20.57
N VAL A 138 14.66 -18.58 21.61
CA VAL A 138 14.90 -17.30 22.31
C VAL A 138 15.81 -16.36 21.51
N ALA A 139 16.75 -16.92 20.76
CA ALA A 139 17.70 -16.13 19.98
C ALA A 139 17.04 -15.44 18.77
N LEU A 140 16.09 -16.10 18.09
CA LEU A 140 15.46 -15.62 16.86
C LEU A 140 14.70 -14.27 17.00
N PRO A 141 13.86 -14.06 18.04
CA PRO A 141 13.25 -12.76 18.28
C PRO A 141 14.26 -11.68 18.67
N THR A 142 15.28 -12.06 19.45
CA THR A 142 16.28 -11.12 20.00
C THR A 142 17.19 -10.57 18.90
N ASP A 143 17.57 -11.38 17.91
CA ASP A 143 18.43 -10.97 16.80
C ASP A 143 17.72 -9.98 15.85
N ARG A 144 16.39 -10.11 15.68
CA ARG A 144 15.57 -9.15 14.89
C ARG A 144 15.33 -7.83 15.59
N ALA A 145 15.38 -7.80 16.92
CA ALA A 145 15.24 -6.56 17.69
C ALA A 145 16.55 -5.73 17.73
N ALA A 146 17.69 -6.36 17.44
CA ALA A 146 19.02 -5.75 17.44
C ALA A 146 19.44 -5.16 16.07
N SER A 147 18.65 -5.35 15.02
CA SER A 147 18.85 -4.81 13.66
C SER A 147 17.92 -3.64 13.34
#